data_AF-A0A7S0WI44-F1
#
_entry.id   AF-A0A7S0WI44-F1
#
_cell.length_a   1.000
_cell.length_b   1.000
_cell.length_c   1.000
_cell.angle_alpha   90.00
_cell.angle_beta   90.00
_cell.angle_gamma   90.00
#
_symmetry.space_group_name_H-M   'P 1'
#
loop_
_entity.id
_entity.type
_entity.pdbx_description
1 polymer ?
#
loop_
_entity_poly.entity_id
_entity_poly.type
_entity_poly.pdbx_seq_one_letter_code
_entity_poly.pdbx_strand_id
1 'polypeptide(L)'
;GMAHIHSKGIIHGDLKPPNVLLKADERQHIGARALVMDFGLAAALRDDATHRSNYTAGTPFYIAPEVITDHKVGRASDVYSFGIMAWQIFTKLTPWVWLGHEKGFGHNQAFWKVLKNAKITVHPKLMPLASLCTMCLLRDPKQRPSFVQIEQYLRRAHKEVVEALHGAEAEAQPDTPS
;
A
#
# COMPACT_ATOMS: atom_id res chain seq x y z
N GLY A 1 3.04 0.79 11.43
CA GLY A 1 4.30 0.21 10.93
C GLY A 1 5.10 1.25 10.18
N MET A 2 4.78 1.48 8.90
CA MET A 2 5.51 2.41 8.04
C MET A 2 5.60 3.86 8.56
N ALA A 3 4.48 4.40 9.07
CA ALA A 3 4.48 5.74 9.69
C ALA A 3 5.50 5.88 10.83
N HIS A 4 5.71 4.81 11.61
CA HIS A 4 6.67 4.79 12.71
C HIS A 4 8.11 4.80 12.23
N ILE A 5 8.47 3.98 11.25
CA ILE A 5 9.86 3.99 10.75
C ILE A 5 10.18 5.29 10.02
N HIS A 6 9.20 5.88 9.30
CA HIS A 6 9.37 7.17 8.63
C HIS A 6 9.55 8.34 9.60
N SER A 7 8.90 8.29 10.78
CA SER A 7 9.09 9.29 11.84
C SER A 7 10.46 9.17 12.51
N LYS A 8 11.13 8.03 12.37
CA LYS A 8 12.54 7.81 12.76
C LYS A 8 13.54 8.14 11.64
N GLY A 9 13.08 8.73 10.53
CA GLY A 9 13.95 9.04 9.40
C GLY A 9 14.38 7.82 8.58
N ILE A 10 13.75 6.66 8.78
CA ILE A 10 14.12 5.41 8.11
C ILE A 10 13.20 5.20 6.91
N ILE A 11 13.79 4.98 5.74
CA ILE A 11 13.13 4.49 4.53
C ILE A 11 13.32 2.99 4.46
N HIS A 12 12.26 2.24 4.15
CA HIS A 12 12.37 0.79 4.02
C HIS A 12 13.08 0.40 2.73
N GLY A 13 12.71 1.00 1.59
CA GLY A 13 13.37 0.81 0.30
C GLY A 13 13.06 -0.49 -0.43
N ASP A 14 12.34 -1.43 0.19
CA ASP A 14 11.94 -2.71 -0.43
C ASP A 14 10.63 -3.25 0.15
N LEU A 15 9.63 -2.38 0.27
CA LEU A 15 8.33 -2.77 0.80
C LEU A 15 7.55 -3.61 -0.23
N LYS A 16 7.21 -4.85 0.14
CA LYS A 16 6.51 -5.83 -0.72
C LYS A 16 5.82 -6.91 0.12
N PRO A 17 4.90 -7.71 -0.44
CA PRO A 17 4.18 -8.74 0.33
C PRO A 17 5.10 -9.76 1.03
N PRO A 18 6.19 -10.28 0.40
CA PRO A 18 7.14 -11.13 1.12
C PRO A 18 7.79 -10.51 2.37
N ASN A 19 7.83 -9.17 2.45
CA ASN A 19 8.42 -8.43 3.56
C ASN A 19 7.36 -7.98 4.59
N VAL A 20 6.17 -8.59 4.55
CA VAL A 20 5.11 -8.42 5.55
C VAL A 20 4.70 -9.79 6.10
N LEU A 21 5.02 -10.04 7.36
CA LEU A 21 4.62 -11.25 8.06
C LEU A 21 3.25 -11.08 8.72
N LEU A 22 2.49 -12.16 8.77
CA LEU A 22 1.28 -12.26 9.58
C LEU A 22 1.60 -13.09 10.82
N LYS A 23 1.54 -12.45 11.99
CA LYS A 23 1.67 -13.12 13.28
C LYS A 23 0.27 -13.35 13.86
N ALA A 24 -0.04 -14.57 14.28
CA ALA A 24 -1.31 -14.86 14.96
C ALA A 24 -1.51 -13.92 16.16
N ASP A 25 -2.71 -13.32 16.23
CA ASP A 25 -3.13 -12.38 17.27
C ASP A 25 -4.67 -12.37 17.32
N GLU A 26 -5.24 -13.14 18.24
CA GLU A 26 -6.68 -13.30 18.43
C GLU A 26 -7.39 -12.00 18.82
N ARG A 27 -6.64 -10.97 19.25
CA ARG A 27 -7.21 -9.65 19.56
C ARG A 27 -7.54 -8.84 18.31
N GLN A 28 -7.06 -9.27 17.14
CA GLN A 28 -7.34 -8.61 15.86
C GLN A 28 -8.55 -9.25 15.18
N HIS A 29 -9.31 -8.44 14.43
CA HIS A 29 -10.54 -8.88 13.73
C HIS A 29 -10.29 -10.05 12.76
N ILE A 30 -9.10 -10.13 12.18
CA ILE A 30 -8.68 -11.18 11.24
C ILE A 30 -7.85 -12.29 11.91
N GLY A 31 -7.72 -12.29 13.24
CA GLY A 31 -6.92 -13.24 14.01
C GLY A 31 -5.40 -13.12 13.80
N ALA A 32 -4.94 -12.05 13.16
CA ALA A 32 -3.53 -11.84 12.84
C ALA A 32 -3.12 -10.37 12.81
N ARG A 33 -1.85 -10.12 13.10
CA ARG A 33 -1.20 -8.82 13.05
C ARG A 33 -0.12 -8.80 11.96
N ALA A 34 -0.17 -7.81 11.08
CA ALA A 34 0.84 -7.57 10.07
C ALA A 34 2.10 -6.92 10.68
N LEU A 35 3.27 -7.47 10.38
CA LEU A 35 4.59 -6.98 10.80
C LEU A 35 5.45 -6.72 9.56
N VAL A 36 6.00 -5.52 9.47
CA VAL A 36 6.95 -5.15 8.40
C VAL A 36 8.33 -5.66 8.78
N MET A 37 9.02 -6.33 7.86
CA MET A 37 10.33 -6.95 8.07
C MET A 37 11.30 -6.61 6.93
N ASP A 38 12.53 -7.12 7.05
CA ASP A 38 13.61 -7.01 6.05
C ASP A 38 14.03 -5.56 5.73
N PHE A 39 14.88 -5.04 6.60
CA PHE A 39 15.49 -3.72 6.47
C PHE A 39 16.85 -3.79 5.74
N GLY A 40 17.14 -4.85 4.98
CA GLY A 40 18.43 -5.02 4.29
C GLY A 40 18.74 -3.91 3.29
N LEU A 41 17.70 -3.24 2.75
CA LEU A 41 17.81 -2.10 1.84
C LEU A 41 17.36 -0.78 2.48
N ALA A 42 17.20 -0.76 3.81
CA ALA A 42 16.76 0.42 4.50
C ALA A 42 17.82 1.53 4.46
N ALA A 43 17.35 2.77 4.35
CA ALA A 43 18.20 3.95 4.33
C ALA A 43 17.76 4.96 5.38
N ALA A 44 18.71 5.45 6.17
CA ALA A 44 18.49 6.61 7.02
C ALA A 44 18.57 7.88 6.17
N LEU A 45 17.57 8.74 6.32
CA LEU A 45 17.63 10.11 5.82
C LEU A 45 18.36 10.97 6.82
N ARG A 46 19.17 11.90 6.31
CA ARG A 46 19.67 13.02 7.11
C ARG A 46 18.48 13.90 7.51
N ASP A 47 18.61 14.61 8.62
CA ASP A 47 17.57 15.54 9.08
C ASP A 47 17.20 16.51 7.94
N ASP A 48 15.89 16.73 7.80
CA ASP A 48 15.21 17.50 6.73
C ASP A 48 15.31 16.96 5.30
N ALA A 49 16.06 15.88 5.04
CA ALA A 49 16.11 15.28 3.72
C ALA A 49 14.77 14.58 3.38
N THR A 50 14.31 14.79 2.15
CA THR A 50 13.11 14.13 1.60
C THR A 50 13.44 12.80 0.95
N HIS A 51 14.68 12.63 0.50
CA HIS A 51 15.18 11.46 -0.22
C HIS A 51 16.70 11.33 -0.06
N ARG A 52 17.21 10.15 -0.40
CA ARG A 52 18.62 9.85 -0.62
C ARG A 52 18.86 9.77 -2.12
N SER A 53 19.78 10.60 -2.62
CA SER A 53 20.21 10.61 -4.02
C SER A 53 21.26 9.54 -4.31
N ASN A 54 21.46 9.24 -5.60
CA ASN A 54 22.42 8.26 -6.10
C ASN A 54 22.23 6.86 -5.48
N TYR A 55 20.99 6.52 -5.16
CA TYR A 55 20.64 5.26 -4.52
C TYR A 55 19.46 4.64 -5.26
N THR A 56 19.65 3.44 -5.80
CA THR A 56 18.62 2.64 -6.45
C THR A 56 18.59 1.29 -5.76
N ALA A 57 17.47 0.96 -5.14
CA ALA A 57 17.26 -0.29 -4.45
C ALA A 57 15.78 -0.64 -4.47
N GLY A 58 15.49 -1.93 -4.31
CA GLY A 58 14.14 -2.47 -4.25
C GLY A 58 13.91 -3.61 -5.23
N THR A 59 12.76 -4.25 -5.10
CA THR A 59 12.35 -5.36 -5.94
C THR A 59 11.60 -4.84 -7.18
N PRO A 60 11.91 -5.35 -8.38
CA PRO A 60 11.15 -5.04 -9.59
C PRO A 60 9.63 -5.08 -9.36
N PHE A 61 8.90 -4.21 -10.07
CA PHE A 61 7.45 -4.00 -9.95
C PHE A 61 6.96 -3.26 -8.69
N TYR A 62 7.77 -3.16 -7.64
CA TYR A 62 7.46 -2.35 -6.44
C TYR A 62 8.23 -1.02 -6.39
N ILE A 63 9.26 -0.88 -7.23
CA ILE A 63 10.10 0.32 -7.30
C ILE A 63 9.31 1.49 -7.89
N ALA A 64 9.36 2.63 -7.21
CA ALA A 64 8.73 3.86 -7.67
C ALA A 64 9.42 4.45 -8.92
N PRO A 65 8.70 5.15 -9.81
CA PRO A 65 9.27 5.69 -11.05
C PRO A 65 10.51 6.57 -10.82
N GLU A 66 10.47 7.46 -9.81
CA GLU A 66 11.56 8.37 -9.49
C GLU A 66 12.83 7.67 -8.95
N VAL A 67 12.68 6.46 -8.39
CA VAL A 67 13.84 5.65 -7.98
C VAL A 67 14.57 5.13 -9.22
N ILE A 68 13.82 4.80 -10.28
CA ILE A 68 14.37 4.30 -11.55
C ILE A 68 14.95 5.44 -12.37
N THR A 69 14.24 6.56 -12.50
CA THR A 69 14.63 7.68 -13.38
C THR A 69 15.63 8.62 -12.75
N ASP A 70 15.46 8.92 -11.46
CA ASP A 70 16.20 10.00 -10.80
C ASP A 70 17.19 9.45 -9.76
N HIS A 71 17.18 8.14 -9.51
CA HIS A 71 17.98 7.48 -8.46
C HIS A 71 17.74 8.08 -7.07
N LYS A 72 16.47 8.41 -6.78
CA LYS A 72 16.02 9.04 -5.53
C LYS A 72 15.09 8.10 -4.77
N VAL A 73 15.57 7.58 -3.65
CA VAL A 73 14.77 6.79 -2.70
C VAL A 73 14.35 7.66 -1.52
N GLY A 74 13.07 7.65 -1.16
CA GLY A 74 12.55 8.50 -0.08
C GLY A 74 11.25 7.98 0.52
N ARG A 75 10.63 8.76 1.39
CA ARG A 75 9.37 8.34 2.04
C ARG A 75 8.27 8.06 1.01
N ALA A 76 8.20 8.88 -0.03
CA ALA A 76 7.22 8.73 -1.10
C ALA A 76 7.44 7.48 -1.97
N SER A 77 8.66 6.94 -2.05
CA SER A 77 8.90 5.70 -2.80
C SER A 77 8.34 4.49 -2.07
N ASP A 78 8.47 4.43 -0.74
CA ASP A 78 7.80 3.39 0.07
C ASP A 78 6.27 3.46 -0.05
N VAL A 79 5.71 4.68 -0.16
CA VAL A 79 4.26 4.88 -0.38
C VAL A 79 3.82 4.30 -1.71
N TYR A 80 4.62 4.47 -2.77
CA TYR A 80 4.33 3.85 -4.07
C TYR A 80 4.31 2.33 -3.95
N SER A 81 5.33 1.74 -3.33
CA SER A 81 5.41 0.29 -3.11
C SER A 81 4.21 -0.23 -2.31
N PHE A 82 3.76 0.51 -1.29
CA PHE A 82 2.52 0.22 -0.57
C PHE A 82 1.29 0.30 -1.47
N GLY A 83 1.20 1.29 -2.36
CA GLY A 83 0.13 1.41 -3.34
C GLY A 83 0.03 0.18 -4.25
N ILE A 84 1.17 -0.38 -4.68
CA ILE A 84 1.23 -1.62 -5.46
C ILE A 84 0.67 -2.79 -4.64
N MET A 85 1.10 -2.95 -3.39
CA MET A 85 0.59 -4.01 -2.51
C MET A 85 -0.91 -3.89 -2.28
N ALA A 86 -1.40 -2.68 -2.00
CA ALA A 86 -2.80 -2.43 -1.75
C ALA A 86 -3.65 -2.70 -3.00
N TRP A 87 -3.15 -2.34 -4.19
CA TRP A 87 -3.78 -2.73 -5.46
C TRP A 87 -3.86 -4.25 -5.65
N GLN A 88 -2.81 -5.01 -5.31
CA GLN A 88 -2.84 -6.47 -5.37
C GLN A 88 -3.89 -7.06 -4.43
N ILE A 89 -4.00 -6.50 -3.22
CA ILE A 89 -4.98 -6.95 -2.23
C ILE A 89 -6.41 -6.79 -2.78
N PHE A 90 -6.69 -5.69 -3.48
CA PHE A 90 -8.02 -5.40 -4.01
C PHE A 90 -8.37 -6.11 -5.31
N THR A 91 -7.39 -6.33 -6.19
CA THR A 91 -7.63 -6.99 -7.48
C THR A 91 -7.41 -8.50 -7.42
N LYS A 92 -6.70 -8.99 -6.40
CA LYS A 92 -6.15 -10.36 -6.32
C LYS A 92 -5.23 -10.73 -7.49
N LEU A 93 -4.73 -9.72 -8.22
CA LEU A 93 -3.81 -9.91 -9.32
C LEU A 93 -2.37 -9.70 -8.84
N THR A 94 -1.45 -10.47 -9.42
CA THR A 94 -0.02 -10.35 -9.16
C THR A 94 0.66 -9.53 -10.28
N PRO A 95 1.56 -8.58 -9.98
CA PRO A 95 2.15 -7.70 -11.00
C PRO A 95 2.98 -8.43 -12.06
N TRP A 96 3.61 -9.56 -11.69
CA TRP A 96 4.56 -10.26 -12.55
C TRP A 96 3.91 -11.15 -13.62
N VAL A 97 2.67 -11.60 -13.42
CA VAL A 97 1.97 -12.49 -14.37
C VAL A 97 1.67 -11.79 -15.71
N TRP A 98 1.72 -10.46 -15.75
CA TRP A 98 1.19 -9.66 -16.87
C TRP A 98 2.24 -8.92 -17.69
N LEU A 99 3.51 -8.96 -17.26
CA LEU A 99 4.62 -8.30 -17.94
C LEU A 99 5.56 -9.40 -18.42
N GLY A 100 5.10 -10.15 -19.43
CA GLY A 100 5.87 -11.21 -20.04
C GLY A 100 7.23 -10.67 -20.49
N HIS A 101 8.30 -11.11 -19.82
CA HIS A 101 9.70 -11.12 -20.24
C HIS A 101 10.34 -9.88 -20.92
N GLU A 102 9.67 -8.74 -21.06
CA GLU A 102 10.24 -7.55 -21.68
C GLU A 102 11.08 -6.78 -20.67
N LYS A 103 12.40 -6.89 -20.76
CA LYS A 103 13.32 -6.09 -19.96
C LYS A 103 13.31 -4.64 -20.48
N GLY A 104 12.85 -3.66 -19.70
CA GLY A 104 13.05 -2.23 -20.03
C GLY A 104 12.00 -1.24 -19.52
N PHE A 105 12.18 0.06 -19.81
CA PHE A 105 11.35 1.18 -19.33
C PHE A 105 9.87 1.18 -19.79
N GLY A 106 9.45 0.22 -20.65
CA GLY A 106 8.06 0.06 -21.12
C GLY A 106 7.06 -0.42 -20.06
N HIS A 107 7.55 -0.95 -18.93
CA HIS A 107 6.70 -1.49 -17.85
C HIS A 107 5.74 -0.46 -17.26
N ASN A 108 6.15 0.81 -17.11
CA ASN A 108 5.31 1.80 -16.42
C ASN A 108 4.02 2.09 -17.19
N GLN A 109 4.06 2.24 -18.51
CA GLN A 109 2.86 2.60 -19.27
C GLN A 109 1.87 1.42 -19.38
N ALA A 110 2.38 0.21 -19.60
CA ALA A 110 1.56 -1.00 -19.61
C ALA A 110 0.94 -1.27 -18.24
N PHE A 111 1.74 -1.18 -17.18
CA PHE A 111 1.28 -1.33 -15.81
C PHE A 111 0.21 -0.29 -15.44
N TRP A 112 0.39 0.98 -15.82
CA TRP A 112 -0.61 2.03 -15.61
C TRP A 112 -1.93 1.79 -16.34
N LYS A 113 -1.88 1.28 -17.58
CA LYS A 113 -3.09 0.89 -18.33
C LYS A 113 -3.83 -0.24 -17.61
N VAL A 114 -3.12 -1.24 -17.12
CA VAL A 114 -3.71 -2.35 -16.36
C VAL A 114 -4.31 -1.84 -15.05
N LEU A 115 -3.58 -1.03 -14.29
CA LEU A 115 -4.08 -0.41 -13.06
C LEU A 115 -5.41 0.31 -13.26
N LYS A 116 -5.50 1.13 -14.32
CA LYS A 116 -6.71 1.90 -14.66
C LYS A 116 -7.87 1.01 -15.10
N ASN A 117 -7.59 -0.10 -15.78
CA ASN A 117 -8.60 -0.97 -16.38
C ASN A 117 -8.94 -2.19 -15.51
N ALA A 118 -8.19 -2.45 -14.44
CA ALA A 118 -8.41 -3.56 -13.55
C ALA A 118 -9.76 -3.38 -12.84
N LYS A 119 -10.62 -4.39 -12.95
CA LYS A 119 -11.86 -4.43 -12.17
C LYS A 119 -11.50 -4.60 -10.71
N ILE A 120 -11.74 -3.55 -9.93
CA ILE A 120 -11.61 -3.57 -8.48
C ILE A 120 -12.91 -4.16 -7.93
N THR A 121 -12.86 -5.42 -7.53
CA THR A 121 -14.02 -6.12 -6.94
C THR A 121 -13.97 -5.99 -5.43
N VAL A 122 -14.33 -4.82 -4.92
CA VAL A 122 -14.44 -4.55 -3.49
C VAL A 122 -15.86 -4.13 -3.14
N HIS A 123 -16.27 -4.37 -1.91
CA HIS A 123 -17.55 -3.89 -1.40
C HIS A 123 -17.66 -2.36 -1.62
N PRO A 124 -18.80 -1.79 -2.01
CA PRO A 124 -18.93 -0.34 -2.27
C PRO A 124 -18.43 0.56 -1.12
N LYS A 125 -18.61 0.13 0.14
CA LYS A 125 -18.08 0.83 1.32
C LYS A 125 -16.54 0.82 1.42
N LEU A 126 -15.87 -0.06 0.68
CA LEU A 126 -14.41 -0.14 0.57
C LEU A 126 -13.86 0.57 -0.68
N MET A 127 -14.73 1.06 -1.59
CA MET A 127 -14.30 1.87 -2.74
C MET A 127 -13.47 3.11 -2.36
N PRO A 128 -13.72 3.80 -1.24
CA PRO A 128 -12.85 4.91 -0.81
C PRO A 128 -11.38 4.45 -0.59
N LEU A 129 -11.17 3.20 -0.15
CA LEU A 129 -9.81 2.63 -0.03
C LEU A 129 -9.15 2.40 -1.41
N ALA A 130 -9.93 2.14 -2.46
CA ALA A 130 -9.40 2.06 -3.82
C ALA A 130 -8.88 3.42 -4.30
N SER A 131 -9.53 4.53 -3.92
CA SER A 131 -9.02 5.89 -4.17
C SER A 131 -7.71 6.16 -3.44
N LEU A 132 -7.52 5.62 -2.22
CA LEU A 132 -6.24 5.72 -1.51
C LEU A 132 -5.12 5.02 -2.27
N CYS A 133 -5.38 3.84 -2.84
CA CYS A 133 -4.41 3.13 -3.68
C CYS A 133 -3.98 3.95 -4.89
N THR A 134 -4.91 4.56 -5.61
CA THR A 134 -4.58 5.35 -6.80
C THR A 134 -3.78 6.61 -6.44
N MET A 135 -4.08 7.25 -5.30
CA MET A 135 -3.28 8.37 -4.77
C MET A 135 -1.85 7.95 -4.41
N CYS A 136 -1.65 6.76 -3.81
CA CYS A 136 -0.32 6.25 -3.48
C CYS A 136 0.53 5.99 -4.73
N LEU A 137 -0.11 5.74 -5.87
CA LEU A 137 0.57 5.39 -7.11
C LEU A 137 0.92 6.60 -7.97
N LEU A 138 0.48 7.82 -7.65
CA LEU A 138 0.70 9.01 -8.48
C LEU A 138 2.16 9.17 -8.94
N ARG A 139 2.35 9.61 -10.20
CA ARG A 139 3.68 9.74 -10.79
C ARG A 139 4.56 10.74 -10.04
N ASP A 140 3.98 11.88 -9.65
CA ASP A 140 4.68 12.87 -8.85
C ASP A 140 4.71 12.42 -7.37
N PRO A 141 5.90 12.15 -6.79
CA PRO A 141 6.02 11.72 -5.40
C PRO A 141 5.48 12.75 -4.41
N LYS A 142 5.44 14.04 -4.74
CA LYS A 142 4.92 15.10 -3.86
C LYS A 142 3.41 15.08 -3.70
N GLN A 143 2.71 14.45 -4.64
CA GLN A 143 1.24 14.34 -4.61
C GLN A 143 0.76 13.09 -3.87
N ARG A 144 1.67 12.18 -3.52
CA ARG A 144 1.34 10.97 -2.76
C ARG A 144 1.10 11.32 -1.29
N PRO A 145 0.13 10.67 -0.63
CA PRO A 145 -0.08 10.86 0.80
C PRO A 145 1.10 10.29 1.60
N SER A 146 1.40 10.90 2.75
CA SER A 146 2.30 10.31 3.74
C SER A 146 1.67 9.09 4.42
N PHE A 147 2.49 8.20 5.01
CA PHE A 147 1.95 7.09 5.79
C PHE A 147 1.12 7.52 7.01
N VAL A 148 1.34 8.73 7.54
CA VAL A 148 0.49 9.30 8.61
C VAL A 148 -0.91 9.56 8.06
N GLN A 149 -1.02 10.19 6.88
CA GLN A 149 -2.30 10.44 6.22
C GLN A 149 -2.99 9.14 5.81
N ILE A 150 -2.23 8.17 5.26
CA ILE A 150 -2.73 6.83 4.94
C ILE A 150 -3.29 6.17 6.20
N GLU A 151 -2.54 6.16 7.31
CA GLU A 151 -2.98 5.54 8.56
C GLU A 151 -4.27 6.18 9.10
N GLN A 152 -4.36 7.52 9.11
CA GLN A 152 -5.56 8.23 9.53
C GLN A 152 -6.77 7.86 8.66
N TYR A 153 -6.57 7.79 7.34
CA TYR A 153 -7.62 7.40 6.39
C TYR A 153 -8.10 5.97 6.64
N LEU A 154 -7.16 5.02 6.74
CA LEU A 154 -7.48 3.60 6.96
C LEU A 154 -8.23 3.39 8.28
N ARG A 155 -7.83 4.09 9.36
CA ARG A 155 -8.53 4.01 10.66
C ARG A 155 -9.96 4.49 10.57
N ARG A 156 -10.21 5.60 9.88
CA ARG A 156 -11.55 6.13 9.66
C ARG A 156 -12.40 5.16 8.84
N ALA A 157 -11.88 4.71 7.69
CA ALA A 157 -12.58 3.77 6.82
C ALA A 157 -12.89 2.44 7.53
N HIS A 158 -11.95 1.93 8.32
CA HIS A 158 -12.16 0.71 9.12
C HIS A 158 -13.30 0.89 10.12
N LYS A 159 -13.35 2.01 10.85
CA LYS A 159 -14.43 2.31 11.79
C LYS A 159 -15.79 2.32 11.08
N GLU A 160 -15.89 3.05 9.96
CA GLU A 160 -17.14 3.16 9.18
C GLU A 160 -17.61 1.79 8.65
N VAL A 161 -16.68 0.94 8.19
CA VAL A 161 -17.01 -0.41 7.70
C VAL A 161 -17.45 -1.33 8.83
N VAL A 162 -16.75 -1.32 9.96
CA VAL A 162 -17.09 -2.15 11.13
C VAL A 162 -18.43 -1.75 11.72
N GLU A 163 -18.72 -0.45 11.86
CA GLU A 163 -20.03 0.05 12.30
C GLU A 163 -21.13 -0.37 11.33
N ALA A 164 -20.88 -0.28 10.02
CA ALA A 164 -21.81 -0.70 8.98
C ALA A 164 -22.12 -2.21 9.00
N LEU A 165 -21.14 -3.05 9.31
CA LEU A 165 -21.33 -4.50 9.37
C LEU A 165 -22.11 -4.89 10.63
N HIS A 166 -21.77 -4.34 11.79
CA HIS A 166 -22.51 -4.60 13.03
C HIS A 166 -23.94 -4.03 13.01
N GLY A 167 -24.17 -2.87 12.37
CA GLY A 167 -25.51 -2.32 12.19
C GLY A 167 -26.39 -3.18 11.29
N ALA A 168 -25.82 -3.80 10.24
CA ALA A 168 -26.54 -4.70 9.36
C ALA A 168 -26.89 -6.05 10.03
N GLU A 169 -26.04 -6.53 10.95
CA GLU A 169 -26.34 -7.73 11.76
C GLU A 169 -27.43 -7.49 12.80
N ALA A 170 -27.53 -6.27 13.36
CA ALA A 170 -28.58 -5.89 14.32
C ALA A 170 -29.96 -5.73 13.67
N GLU A 171 -30.04 -5.28 12.42
CA GLU A 171 -31.30 -5.19 11.66
C GLU A 171 -31.78 -6.53 11.09
N ALA A 172 -30.90 -7.55 11.03
CA ALA A 172 -31.21 -8.86 10.47
C ALA A 172 -31.81 -9.86 11.48
N GLN A 173 -32.02 -9.48 12.74
CA GLN A 173 -32.80 -10.29 13.69
C GLN A 173 -34.30 -9.97 13.53
N PRO A 174 -35.11 -10.88 12.95
CA PRO A 174 -36.55 -10.67 12.91
C PRO A 174 -37.13 -10.74 14.33
N ASP A 175 -37.91 -9.71 14.70
CA ASP A 175 -38.85 -9.76 15.81
C ASP A 175 -39.62 -11.07 15.72
N THR A 176 -39.37 -11.99 16.65
CA THR A 176 -40.18 -13.20 16.82
C THR A 176 -41.31 -12.81 17.77
N PRO A 177 -42.57 -12.68 17.32
CA PRO A 177 -43.67 -12.45 18.23
C PRO A 177 -43.90 -13.73 19.04
N SER A 178 -44.06 -13.57 20.35
CA SER A 178 -44.44 -14.63 21.30
C SER A 178 -45.86 -15.13 21.10
#